data_AF-A0A6U9LZZ2-F1
#
_entry.id   AF-A0A6U9LZZ2-F1
#
_cell.length_a   1.000
_cell.length_b   1.000
_cell.length_c   1.000
_cell.angle_alpha   90.00
_cell.angle_beta   90.00
_cell.angle_gamma   90.00
#
_symmetry.space_group_name_H-M   'P 1'
#
loop_
_entity.id
_entity.type
_entity.pdbx_description
1 polymer ?
#
loop_
_entity_poly.entity_id
_entity_poly.type
_entity_poly.pdbx_seq_one_letter_code
_entity_poly.pdbx_strand_id
1 'polypeptide(L)'
;MARLVRRCCGLCLDQLAGELVAAQCGHLFHQRCCEHRSQALQCPSCGAEFHGRDTLRIFCSDVVPQEIPSAVKQQMRDLRSELSGILREKRTLQDNVNSAETKVQELERQRVSKEHEIKSWELKVAAQKRKCEQVKKHLMLARQKADEQRENAAWSSYMAKLETDANGALEDLRSWFQAGDDRRRKLGRAKLDRLIEQVQSKTTTVIQQAAAYQKDLEALQDGSCKVQKRGAPAAQSRCKLRRID
;
A
#
# COMPACT_ATOMS: atom_id res chain seq x y z
N MET A 1 -35.12 -29.13 64.03
CA MET A 1 -35.56 -29.87 65.24
C MET A 1 -35.17 -31.33 65.06
N ALA A 2 -34.03 -31.75 65.62
CA ALA A 2 -33.73 -33.17 65.72
C ALA A 2 -34.69 -33.74 66.77
N ARG A 3 -35.66 -34.57 66.35
CA ARG A 3 -36.43 -35.39 67.28
C ARG A 3 -35.39 -36.22 68.04
N LEU A 4 -35.23 -35.95 69.34
CA LEU A 4 -34.61 -36.89 70.26
C LEU A 4 -35.47 -38.15 70.19
N VAL A 5 -35.09 -39.07 69.30
CA VAL A 5 -35.62 -40.43 69.26
C VAL A 5 -35.45 -40.92 70.69
N ARG A 6 -36.56 -41.17 71.38
CA ARG A 6 -36.54 -41.73 72.74
C ARG A 6 -35.67 -42.98 72.66
N ARG A 7 -34.46 -42.90 73.20
CA ARG A 7 -33.48 -43.98 73.23
C ARG A 7 -34.00 -44.99 74.26
N CYS A 8 -34.93 -45.84 73.86
CA CYS A 8 -35.45 -46.93 74.67
C CYS A 8 -34.70 -48.21 74.35
N CYS A 9 -34.52 -49.08 75.34
CA CYS A 9 -33.96 -50.40 75.13
C CYS A 9 -34.92 -51.24 74.28
N GLY A 10 -34.45 -51.82 73.19
CA GLY A 10 -35.30 -52.67 72.32
C GLY A 10 -35.81 -53.96 72.97
N LEU A 11 -35.37 -54.28 74.21
CA LEU A 11 -35.77 -55.47 74.95
C LEU A 11 -36.83 -55.18 76.01
N CYS A 12 -36.57 -54.27 76.95
CA CYS A 12 -37.52 -53.93 78.01
C CYS A 12 -38.37 -52.69 77.70
N LEU A 13 -38.05 -51.96 76.62
CA LEU A 13 -38.68 -50.70 76.21
C LEU A 13 -38.51 -49.53 77.19
N ASP A 14 -37.79 -49.73 78.29
CA ASP A 14 -37.42 -48.66 79.21
C ASP A 14 -36.38 -47.71 78.60
N GLN A 15 -36.29 -46.49 79.14
CA GLN A 15 -35.28 -45.52 78.74
C GLN A 15 -33.85 -46.06 78.96
N LEU A 16 -32.98 -45.89 77.96
CA LEU A 16 -31.58 -46.29 78.03
C LEU A 16 -30.85 -45.40 79.05
N ALA A 17 -30.43 -46.02 80.15
CA ALA A 17 -29.85 -45.43 81.34
C ALA A 17 -28.90 -46.45 82.00
N GLY A 18 -27.82 -46.00 82.63
CA GLY A 18 -26.84 -46.86 83.27
C GLY A 18 -25.92 -47.61 82.30
N GLU A 19 -25.67 -48.90 82.56
CA GLU A 19 -24.82 -49.78 81.74
C GLU A 19 -25.53 -50.23 80.46
N LEU A 20 -25.04 -49.77 79.31
CA LEU A 20 -25.57 -50.10 78.00
C LEU A 20 -24.58 -50.95 77.20
N VAL A 21 -25.14 -51.81 76.34
CA VAL A 21 -24.40 -52.62 75.38
C VAL A 21 -24.82 -52.19 73.98
N ALA A 22 -23.83 -51.81 73.17
CA ALA A 22 -24.03 -51.56 71.74
C ALA A 22 -23.73 -52.83 70.93
N ALA A 23 -24.71 -53.29 70.16
CA ALA A 23 -24.49 -54.29 69.13
C ALA A 23 -23.71 -53.68 67.95
N GLN A 24 -22.99 -54.51 67.19
CA GLN A 24 -22.23 -54.06 66.00
C GLN A 24 -23.11 -53.39 64.94
N CYS A 25 -24.40 -53.77 64.88
CA CYS A 25 -25.39 -53.13 64.01
C CYS A 25 -25.85 -51.75 64.50
N GLY A 26 -25.34 -51.24 65.63
CA GLY A 26 -25.66 -49.93 66.19
C GLY A 26 -26.87 -49.89 67.14
N HIS A 27 -27.53 -51.02 67.40
CA HIS A 27 -28.64 -51.08 68.37
C HIS A 27 -28.11 -51.09 69.81
N LEU A 28 -28.81 -50.40 70.71
CA LEU A 28 -28.44 -50.24 72.12
C LEU A 28 -29.43 -50.93 73.05
N PHE A 29 -28.91 -51.61 74.07
CA PHE A 29 -29.69 -52.33 75.07
C PHE A 29 -29.10 -52.15 76.47
N HIS A 30 -29.88 -52.32 77.54
CA HIS A 30 -29.28 -52.42 78.88
C HIS A 30 -28.48 -53.72 79.01
N GLN A 31 -27.33 -53.64 79.69
CA GLN A 31 -26.48 -54.81 79.91
C GLN A 31 -27.26 -55.96 80.58
N ARG A 32 -28.04 -55.67 81.62
CA ARG A 32 -28.94 -56.64 82.30
C ARG A 32 -29.95 -57.30 81.35
N CYS A 33 -30.46 -56.55 80.38
CA CYS A 33 -31.46 -57.05 79.44
C CYS A 33 -30.82 -57.97 78.40
N CYS A 34 -29.59 -57.66 77.97
CA CYS A 34 -28.78 -58.58 77.18
C CYS A 34 -28.49 -59.84 77.98
N GLU A 35 -27.91 -59.75 79.18
CA GLU A 35 -27.53 -60.91 80.01
C GLU A 35 -28.69 -61.88 80.28
N HIS A 36 -29.92 -61.36 80.48
CA HIS A 36 -31.10 -62.21 80.68
C HIS A 36 -31.63 -62.89 79.41
N ARG A 37 -31.35 -62.36 78.21
CA ARG A 37 -31.90 -62.86 76.93
C ARG A 37 -30.85 -63.50 76.01
N SER A 38 -29.56 -63.21 76.23
CA SER A 38 -28.46 -63.55 75.33
C SER A 38 -27.85 -64.92 75.63
N GLN A 39 -28.66 -65.98 75.56
CA GLN A 39 -28.13 -67.26 75.11
C GLN A 39 -27.95 -67.29 73.58
N ALA A 40 -28.57 -66.34 72.86
CA ALA A 40 -28.46 -66.20 71.41
C ALA A 40 -27.37 -65.19 71.01
N LEU A 41 -26.49 -65.61 70.09
CA LEU A 41 -25.43 -64.80 69.45
C LEU A 41 -26.00 -63.86 68.36
N GLN A 42 -27.17 -63.25 68.58
CA GLN A 42 -27.81 -62.38 67.58
C GLN A 42 -28.44 -61.14 68.22
N CYS A 43 -28.40 -60.02 67.51
CA CYS A 43 -29.04 -58.77 67.90
C CYS A 43 -30.56 -58.96 68.02
N PRO A 44 -31.18 -58.69 69.19
CA PRO A 44 -32.63 -58.87 69.36
C PRO A 44 -33.51 -58.00 68.46
N SER A 45 -32.99 -56.88 67.94
CA SER A 45 -33.76 -55.95 67.10
C SER A 45 -33.71 -56.28 65.61
N CYS A 46 -32.58 -56.80 65.10
CA CYS A 46 -32.39 -57.02 63.66
C CYS A 46 -31.82 -58.39 63.27
N GLY A 47 -31.54 -59.27 64.23
CA GLY A 47 -31.04 -60.62 64.00
C GLY A 47 -29.56 -60.72 63.55
N ALA A 48 -28.86 -59.60 63.37
CA ALA A 48 -27.46 -59.59 62.99
C ALA A 48 -26.59 -60.33 64.03
N GLU A 49 -25.60 -61.10 63.57
CA GLU A 49 -24.72 -61.86 64.46
C GLU A 49 -24.03 -60.96 65.49
N PHE A 50 -24.10 -61.40 66.74
CA PHE A 50 -23.68 -60.70 67.94
C PHE A 50 -22.63 -61.57 68.62
N HIS A 51 -21.36 -61.30 68.33
CA HIS A 51 -20.26 -61.96 69.01
C HIS A 51 -20.10 -61.29 70.37
N GLY A 52 -20.57 -61.96 71.43
CA GLY A 52 -20.65 -61.38 72.79
C GLY A 52 -19.33 -60.86 73.37
N ARG A 53 -18.18 -61.18 72.76
CA ARG A 53 -16.85 -60.69 73.15
C ARG A 53 -16.52 -59.27 72.66
N ASP A 54 -17.18 -58.77 71.62
CA ASP A 54 -16.88 -57.46 71.00
C ASP A 54 -17.96 -56.41 71.31
N THR A 55 -18.53 -56.47 72.51
CA THR A 55 -19.58 -55.54 72.93
C THR A 55 -18.98 -54.30 73.57
N LEU A 56 -19.24 -53.13 72.97
CA LEU A 56 -18.89 -51.85 73.57
C LEU A 56 -19.82 -51.59 74.75
N ARG A 57 -19.28 -51.64 75.97
CA ARG A 57 -19.96 -51.18 77.18
C ARG A 57 -19.94 -49.66 77.20
N ILE A 58 -21.13 -49.06 77.12
CA ILE A 58 -21.34 -47.62 77.18
C ILE A 58 -21.98 -47.31 78.52
N PHE A 59 -21.27 -46.58 79.37
CA PHE A 59 -21.85 -46.02 80.58
C PHE A 59 -22.53 -44.71 80.21
N CYS A 60 -23.86 -44.75 80.07
CA CYS A 60 -24.65 -43.54 80.08
C CYS A 60 -24.96 -43.24 81.55
N SER A 61 -24.10 -42.45 82.19
CA SER A 61 -24.50 -41.76 83.42
C SER A 61 -25.82 -41.08 83.14
N ASP A 62 -26.81 -41.27 84.00
CA ASP A 62 -28.07 -40.53 83.94
C ASP A 62 -27.73 -39.05 83.96
N VAL A 63 -27.60 -38.46 82.77
CA VAL A 63 -27.61 -37.02 82.61
C VAL A 63 -29.07 -36.67 82.85
N VAL A 64 -29.44 -36.61 84.13
CA VAL A 64 -30.53 -35.77 84.59
C VAL A 64 -30.37 -34.49 83.79
N PRO A 65 -31.39 -34.03 83.04
CA PRO A 65 -31.29 -32.77 82.32
C PRO A 65 -31.01 -31.70 83.38
N GLN A 66 -29.75 -31.39 83.63
CA GLN A 66 -29.40 -30.23 84.44
C GLN A 66 -30.02 -29.09 83.68
N GLU A 67 -30.95 -28.39 84.33
CA GLU A 67 -31.58 -27.24 83.75
C GLU A 67 -30.47 -26.30 83.32
N ILE A 68 -30.23 -26.21 82.01
CA ILE A 68 -29.22 -25.33 81.45
C ILE A 68 -29.51 -23.95 82.03
N PRO A 69 -28.55 -23.33 82.76
CA PRO A 69 -28.77 -22.05 83.42
C PRO A 69 -29.36 -21.06 82.42
N SER A 70 -30.33 -20.25 82.85
CA SER A 70 -31.02 -19.28 81.99
C SER A 70 -30.05 -18.35 81.26
N ALA A 71 -28.92 -18.00 81.89
CA ALA A 71 -27.83 -17.24 81.30
C ALA A 71 -27.20 -17.94 80.08
N VAL A 72 -26.94 -19.25 80.16
CA VAL A 72 -26.39 -20.04 79.06
C VAL A 72 -27.41 -20.18 77.92
N LYS A 73 -28.70 -20.34 78.25
CA LYS A 73 -29.78 -20.33 77.25
C LYS A 73 -29.85 -19.00 76.49
N GLN A 74 -29.63 -17.87 77.18
CA GLN A 74 -29.57 -16.56 76.55
C GLN A 74 -28.36 -16.41 75.62
N GLN A 75 -27.16 -16.75 76.10
CA GLN A 75 -25.95 -16.75 75.27
C GLN A 75 -26.10 -17.62 74.01
N MET A 76 -26.73 -18.80 74.13
CA MET A 76 -27.02 -19.63 72.97
C MET A 76 -28.01 -18.99 71.99
N ARG A 77 -28.97 -18.19 72.46
CA ARG A 77 -29.88 -17.42 71.58
C ARG A 77 -29.12 -16.31 70.86
N ASP A 78 -28.26 -15.59 71.57
CA ASP A 78 -27.47 -14.49 71.01
C ASP A 78 -26.49 -15.02 69.95
N LEU A 79 -25.73 -16.07 70.24
CA LEU A 79 -24.84 -16.74 69.28
C LEU A 79 -25.58 -17.28 68.05
N ARG A 80 -26.80 -17.81 68.22
CA ARG A 80 -27.63 -18.24 67.07
C ARG A 80 -28.06 -17.06 66.22
N SER A 81 -28.39 -15.93 66.84
CA SER A 81 -28.74 -14.69 66.14
C SER A 81 -27.55 -14.19 65.32
N GLU A 82 -26.37 -14.10 65.93
CA GLU A 82 -25.12 -13.70 65.26
C GLU A 82 -24.76 -14.65 64.10
N LEU A 83 -24.82 -15.97 64.33
CA LEU A 83 -24.58 -16.95 63.27
C LEU A 83 -25.57 -16.77 62.11
N SER A 84 -26.83 -16.48 62.39
CA SER A 84 -27.83 -16.20 61.36
C SER A 84 -27.53 -14.90 60.59
N GLY A 85 -26.92 -13.91 61.25
CA GLY A 85 -26.43 -12.67 60.64
C GLY A 85 -25.28 -12.96 59.68
N ILE A 86 -24.24 -13.65 60.16
CA ILE A 86 -23.06 -14.03 59.37
C ILE A 86 -23.46 -14.89 58.16
N LEU A 87 -24.38 -15.84 58.32
CA LEU A 87 -24.84 -16.67 57.19
C LEU A 87 -25.67 -15.90 56.15
N ARG A 88 -26.32 -14.80 56.54
CA ARG A 88 -27.00 -13.89 55.59
C ARG A 88 -25.97 -13.05 54.84
N GLU A 89 -25.04 -12.44 55.57
CA GLU A 89 -23.95 -11.66 54.98
C GLU A 89 -23.10 -12.48 54.01
N LYS A 90 -22.73 -13.71 54.39
CA LYS A 90 -22.02 -14.65 53.50
C LYS A 90 -22.78 -14.88 52.19
N ARG A 91 -24.10 -15.05 52.25
CA ARG A 91 -24.92 -15.24 51.03
C ARG A 91 -24.92 -13.98 50.17
N THR A 92 -25.12 -12.81 50.76
CA THR A 92 -25.05 -11.54 50.03
C THR A 92 -23.68 -11.32 49.38
N LEU A 93 -22.58 -11.61 50.08
CA LEU A 93 -21.24 -11.54 49.51
C LEU A 93 -21.05 -12.54 48.37
N GLN A 94 -21.57 -13.76 48.51
CA GLN A 94 -21.51 -14.77 47.44
C GLN A 94 -22.27 -14.32 46.20
N ASP A 95 -23.47 -13.74 46.36
CA ASP A 95 -24.26 -13.22 45.25
C ASP A 95 -23.54 -12.05 44.56
N ASN A 96 -22.90 -11.18 45.34
CA ASN A 96 -22.07 -10.08 44.82
C ASN A 96 -20.86 -10.59 44.04
N VAL A 97 -20.18 -11.64 44.52
CA VAL A 97 -19.05 -12.28 43.81
C VAL A 97 -19.53 -12.86 42.49
N ASN A 98 -20.62 -13.63 42.49
CA ASN A 98 -21.19 -14.21 41.27
C ASN A 98 -21.62 -13.12 40.26
N SER A 99 -22.19 -12.02 40.75
CA SER A 99 -22.54 -10.86 39.91
C SER A 99 -21.31 -10.14 39.35
N ALA A 100 -20.22 -10.07 40.12
CA ALA A 100 -18.97 -9.48 39.65
C ALA A 100 -18.30 -10.38 38.59
N GLU A 101 -18.27 -11.69 38.80
CA GLU A 101 -17.72 -12.67 37.85
C GLU A 101 -18.45 -12.63 36.51
N THR A 102 -19.79 -12.59 36.51
CA THR A 102 -20.58 -12.45 35.28
C THR A 102 -20.29 -11.15 34.55
N LYS A 103 -20.10 -10.04 35.29
CA LYS A 103 -19.70 -8.75 34.71
C LYS A 103 -18.29 -8.78 34.11
N VAL A 104 -17.34 -9.45 34.76
CA VAL A 104 -15.98 -9.63 34.23
C VAL A 104 -16.01 -10.43 32.92
N GLN A 105 -16.76 -11.54 32.87
CA GLN A 105 -16.91 -12.35 31.66
C GLN A 105 -17.52 -11.55 30.50
N GLU A 106 -18.52 -10.70 30.78
CA GLU A 106 -19.12 -9.84 29.77
C GLU A 106 -18.11 -8.79 29.24
N LEU A 107 -17.37 -8.14 30.13
CA LEU A 107 -16.32 -7.18 29.75
C LEU A 107 -15.20 -7.85 28.94
N GLU A 108 -14.84 -9.10 29.24
CA GLU A 108 -13.87 -9.86 28.45
C GLU A 108 -14.37 -10.16 27.04
N ARG A 109 -15.65 -10.54 26.88
CA ARG A 109 -16.27 -10.72 25.56
C ARG A 109 -16.27 -9.42 24.77
N GLN A 110 -16.61 -8.30 25.40
CA GLN A 110 -16.57 -6.99 24.78
C GLN A 110 -15.14 -6.60 24.37
N ARG A 111 -14.14 -6.86 25.23
CA ARG A 111 -12.72 -6.61 24.91
C ARG A 111 -12.29 -7.39 23.67
N VAL A 112 -12.55 -8.69 23.62
CA VAL A 112 -12.21 -9.55 22.47
C VAL A 112 -12.91 -9.09 21.20
N SER A 113 -14.20 -8.70 21.28
CA SER A 113 -14.94 -8.14 20.16
C SER A 113 -14.28 -6.86 19.62
N LYS A 114 -13.88 -5.93 20.51
CA LYS A 114 -13.18 -4.69 20.14
C LYS A 114 -11.77 -4.93 19.59
N GLU A 115 -11.04 -5.90 20.12
CA GLU A 115 -9.75 -6.31 19.56
C GLU A 115 -9.89 -6.82 18.11
N HIS A 116 -10.96 -7.58 17.81
CA HIS A 116 -11.25 -8.00 16.44
C HIS A 116 -11.63 -6.83 15.52
N GLU A 117 -12.43 -5.88 16.00
CA GLU A 117 -12.75 -4.65 15.27
C GLU A 117 -11.47 -3.86 14.94
N ILE A 118 -10.57 -3.67 15.92
CA ILE A 118 -9.28 -2.96 15.73
C ILE A 118 -8.46 -3.65 14.66
N LYS A 119 -8.25 -4.97 14.74
CA LYS A 119 -7.50 -5.74 13.73
C LYS A 119 -8.11 -5.60 12.32
N SER A 120 -9.44 -5.58 12.21
CA SER A 120 -10.14 -5.35 10.94
C SER A 120 -9.84 -3.96 10.38
N TRP A 121 -9.87 -2.92 11.23
CA TRP A 121 -9.54 -1.56 10.83
C TRP A 121 -8.06 -1.40 10.44
N GLU A 122 -7.14 -2.04 11.14
CA GLU A 122 -5.71 -2.05 10.79
C GLU A 122 -5.48 -2.62 9.39
N LEU A 123 -6.14 -3.74 9.05
CA LEU A 123 -6.07 -4.32 7.70
C LEU A 123 -6.63 -3.38 6.64
N LYS A 124 -7.76 -2.71 6.92
CA LYS A 124 -8.35 -1.72 6.01
C LYS A 124 -7.42 -0.52 5.79
N VAL A 125 -6.81 0.00 6.87
CA VAL A 125 -5.84 1.11 6.80
C VAL A 125 -4.61 0.69 6.00
N ALA A 126 -4.07 -0.52 6.23
CA ALA A 126 -2.95 -1.04 5.46
C ALA A 126 -3.28 -1.17 3.97
N ALA A 127 -4.47 -1.66 3.62
CA ALA A 127 -4.93 -1.73 2.23
C ALA A 127 -5.04 -0.34 1.59
N GLN A 128 -5.57 0.66 2.30
CA GLN A 128 -5.68 2.03 1.79
C GLN A 128 -4.30 2.69 1.64
N LYS A 129 -3.36 2.47 2.57
CA LYS A 129 -1.98 2.95 2.43
C LYS A 129 -1.32 2.43 1.14
N ARG A 130 -1.47 1.13 0.84
CA ARG A 130 -0.98 0.55 -0.43
C ARG A 130 -1.59 1.21 -1.67
N LYS A 131 -2.90 1.50 -1.64
CA LYS A 131 -3.56 2.23 -2.74
C LYS A 131 -3.01 3.65 -2.91
N CYS A 132 -2.83 4.38 -1.80
CA CYS A 132 -2.22 5.72 -1.83
C CYS A 132 -0.78 5.69 -2.39
N GLU A 133 0.02 4.69 -2.02
CA GLU A 133 1.37 4.51 -2.56
C GLU A 133 1.37 4.20 -4.07
N GLN A 134 0.42 3.38 -4.54
CA GLN A 134 0.24 3.11 -5.97
C GLN A 134 -0.13 4.39 -6.73
N VAL A 135 -1.11 5.16 -6.23
CA VAL A 135 -1.50 6.44 -6.83
C VAL A 135 -0.33 7.42 -6.85
N LYS A 136 0.44 7.51 -5.76
CA LYS A 136 1.65 8.36 -5.70
C LYS A 136 2.67 7.96 -6.77
N LYS A 137 2.94 6.66 -6.94
CA LYS A 137 3.83 6.15 -8.00
C LYS A 137 3.33 6.52 -9.40
N HIS A 138 2.03 6.32 -9.67
CA HIS A 138 1.44 6.71 -10.95
C HIS A 138 1.52 8.22 -11.21
N LEU A 139 1.30 9.05 -10.19
CA LEU A 139 1.41 10.50 -10.30
C LEU A 139 2.86 10.93 -10.60
N MET A 140 3.86 10.32 -9.96
CA MET A 140 5.26 10.58 -10.28
C MET A 140 5.60 10.20 -11.72
N LEU A 141 5.17 9.02 -12.18
CA LEU A 141 5.39 8.58 -13.57
C LEU A 141 4.67 9.49 -14.58
N ALA A 142 3.45 9.92 -14.27
CA ALA A 142 2.70 10.86 -15.11
C ALA A 142 3.40 12.23 -15.20
N ARG A 143 3.93 12.72 -14.07
CA ARG A 143 4.71 13.96 -14.03
C ARG A 143 6.00 13.86 -14.86
N GLN A 144 6.74 12.77 -14.69
CA GLN A 144 7.95 12.51 -15.47
C GLN A 144 7.66 12.47 -16.97
N LYS A 145 6.61 11.75 -17.39
CA LYS A 145 6.16 11.73 -18.80
C LYS A 145 5.76 13.10 -19.32
N ALA A 146 5.10 13.91 -18.50
CA ALA A 146 4.73 15.28 -18.88
C ALA A 146 5.97 16.17 -19.05
N ASP A 147 6.98 16.02 -18.19
CA ASP A 147 8.24 16.74 -18.29
C ASP A 147 9.03 16.30 -19.54
N GLU A 148 9.13 14.99 -19.81
CA GLU A 148 9.73 14.43 -21.05
C GLU A 148 9.01 14.93 -22.32
N GLN A 149 7.67 15.01 -22.30
CA GLN A 149 6.90 15.57 -23.43
C GLN A 149 7.17 17.05 -23.65
N ARG A 150 7.33 17.85 -22.58
CA ARG A 150 7.68 19.26 -22.67
C ARG A 150 9.08 19.46 -23.24
N GLU A 151 10.05 18.66 -22.81
CA GLU A 151 11.41 18.67 -23.36
C GLU A 151 11.42 18.27 -24.83
N ASN A 152 10.71 17.20 -25.20
CA ASN A 152 10.58 16.77 -26.59
C ASN A 152 9.90 17.82 -27.47
N ALA A 153 8.87 18.50 -26.98
CA ALA A 153 8.22 19.60 -27.69
C ALA A 153 9.17 20.80 -27.89
N ALA A 154 9.97 21.13 -26.86
CA ALA A 154 10.98 22.18 -26.96
C ALA A 154 12.07 21.83 -27.99
N TRP A 155 12.58 20.59 -27.97
CA TRP A 155 13.53 20.09 -28.97
C TRP A 155 12.97 20.11 -30.38
N SER A 156 11.72 19.68 -30.56
CA SER A 156 11.05 19.70 -31.87
C SER A 156 10.92 21.12 -32.41
N SER A 157 10.55 22.08 -31.55
CA SER A 157 10.49 23.50 -31.92
C SER A 157 11.88 24.07 -32.28
N TYR A 158 12.93 23.66 -31.56
CA TYR A 158 14.30 24.06 -31.86
C TYR A 158 14.77 23.50 -33.20
N MET A 159 14.50 22.22 -33.48
CA MET A 159 14.83 21.59 -34.77
C MET A 159 14.10 22.25 -35.93
N ALA A 160 12.81 22.58 -35.78
CA ALA A 160 12.05 23.30 -36.80
C ALA A 160 12.62 24.70 -37.09
N LYS A 161 13.11 25.39 -36.05
CA LYS A 161 13.80 26.68 -36.22
C LYS A 161 15.12 26.50 -36.98
N LEU A 162 15.94 25.52 -36.59
CA LEU A 162 17.19 25.22 -37.30
C LEU A 162 16.96 24.86 -38.77
N GLU A 163 15.89 24.11 -39.07
CA GLU A 163 15.50 23.78 -40.44
C GLU A 163 15.07 25.02 -41.23
N THR A 164 14.31 25.92 -40.60
CA THR A 164 13.93 27.21 -41.19
C THR A 164 15.16 28.07 -41.50
N ASP A 165 16.08 28.19 -40.54
CA ASP A 165 17.32 28.96 -40.68
C ASP A 165 18.23 28.37 -41.78
N ALA A 166 18.34 27.04 -41.85
CA ALA A 166 19.11 26.35 -42.88
C ALA A 166 18.51 26.55 -44.29
N ASN A 167 17.18 26.46 -44.42
CA ASN A 167 16.48 26.71 -45.68
C ASN A 167 16.65 28.17 -46.13
N GLY A 168 16.57 29.13 -45.20
CA GLY A 168 16.85 30.54 -45.48
C GLY A 168 18.29 30.74 -46.02
N ALA A 169 19.28 30.13 -45.38
CA ALA A 169 20.67 30.20 -45.85
C ALA A 169 20.86 29.56 -47.24
N LEU A 170 20.16 28.47 -47.53
CA LEU A 170 20.19 27.84 -48.86
C LEU A 170 19.52 28.72 -49.93
N GLU A 171 18.42 29.40 -49.60
CA GLU A 171 17.77 30.36 -50.49
C GLU A 171 18.67 31.57 -50.76
N ASP A 172 19.34 32.10 -49.73
CA ASP A 172 20.32 33.17 -49.86
C ASP A 172 21.49 32.77 -50.77
N LEU A 173 22.04 31.57 -50.56
CA LEU A 173 23.07 31.01 -51.43
C LEU A 173 22.57 30.85 -52.87
N ARG A 174 21.36 30.33 -53.06
CA ARG A 174 20.75 30.17 -54.39
C ARG A 174 20.57 31.52 -55.08
N SER A 175 20.07 32.53 -54.36
CA SER A 175 19.93 33.90 -54.83
C SER A 175 21.29 34.50 -55.23
N TRP A 176 22.31 34.29 -54.40
CA TRP A 176 23.67 34.74 -54.67
C TRP A 176 24.26 34.08 -55.93
N PHE A 177 24.07 32.77 -56.10
CA PHE A 177 24.48 32.06 -57.32
C PHE A 177 23.72 32.54 -58.56
N GLN A 178 22.41 32.73 -58.46
CA GLN A 178 21.59 33.27 -59.56
C GLN A 178 22.03 34.69 -59.94
N ALA A 179 22.27 35.56 -58.96
CA ALA A 179 22.80 36.91 -59.20
C ALA A 179 24.20 36.88 -59.83
N GLY A 180 25.06 35.94 -59.40
CA GLY A 180 26.35 35.67 -60.01
C GLY A 180 26.25 35.22 -61.46
N ASP A 181 25.33 34.30 -61.76
CA ASP A 181 25.05 33.82 -63.11
C ASP A 181 24.44 34.89 -64.01
N ASP A 182 23.56 35.74 -63.48
CA ASP A 182 23.00 36.86 -64.21
C ASP A 182 24.07 37.91 -64.52
N ARG A 183 24.98 38.19 -63.57
CA ARG A 183 26.15 39.04 -63.83
C ARG A 183 27.06 38.42 -64.90
N ARG A 184 27.37 37.12 -64.81
CA ARG A 184 28.17 36.41 -65.83
C ARG A 184 27.50 36.47 -67.20
N ARG A 185 26.18 36.21 -67.28
CA ARG A 185 25.39 36.28 -68.52
C ARG A 185 25.36 37.70 -69.10
N LYS A 186 25.17 38.73 -68.26
CA LYS A 186 25.20 40.15 -68.69
C LYS A 186 26.58 40.55 -69.25
N LEU A 187 27.66 40.17 -68.59
CA LEU A 187 29.03 40.42 -69.07
C LEU A 187 29.32 39.68 -70.39
N GLY A 188 28.86 38.43 -70.52
CA GLY A 188 28.98 37.64 -71.75
C GLY A 188 28.25 38.28 -72.93
N ARG A 189 27.00 38.73 -72.73
CA ARG A 189 26.21 39.44 -73.76
C ARG A 189 26.86 40.76 -74.18
N ALA A 190 27.27 41.59 -73.24
CA ALA A 190 27.95 42.86 -73.56
C ALA A 190 29.25 42.67 -74.37
N LYS A 191 29.99 41.58 -74.13
CA LYS A 191 31.17 41.23 -74.93
C LYS A 191 30.80 40.78 -76.34
N LEU A 192 29.73 39.99 -76.47
CA LEU A 192 29.19 39.57 -77.77
C LEU A 192 28.69 40.77 -78.58
N ASP A 193 27.95 41.69 -77.96
CA ASP A 193 27.42 42.89 -78.62
C ASP A 193 28.55 43.78 -79.15
N ARG A 194 29.63 43.99 -78.36
CA ARG A 194 30.83 44.70 -78.84
C ARG A 194 31.51 44.00 -80.02
N LEU A 195 31.55 42.66 -80.01
CA LEU A 195 32.11 41.90 -81.13
C LEU A 195 31.21 42.02 -82.36
N ILE A 196 29.89 42.00 -82.18
CA ILE A 196 28.91 42.24 -83.25
C ILE A 196 29.09 43.64 -83.84
N GLU A 197 29.18 44.69 -83.02
CA GLU A 197 29.43 46.07 -83.46
C GLU A 197 30.76 46.19 -84.23
N GLN A 198 31.83 45.55 -83.76
CA GLN A 198 33.13 45.55 -84.45
C GLN A 198 33.05 44.85 -85.80
N VAL A 199 32.36 43.72 -85.89
CA VAL A 199 32.15 43.00 -87.14
C VAL A 199 31.31 43.86 -88.08
N GLN A 200 30.18 44.42 -87.62
CA GLN A 200 29.33 45.30 -88.42
C GLN A 200 30.10 46.51 -88.97
N SER A 201 30.85 47.22 -88.13
CA SER A 201 31.69 48.36 -88.54
C SER A 201 32.72 47.98 -89.62
N LYS A 202 33.39 46.84 -89.44
CA LYS A 202 34.32 46.31 -90.46
C LYS A 202 33.58 45.93 -91.74
N THR A 203 32.43 45.27 -91.65
CA THR A 203 31.61 44.91 -92.81
C THR A 203 31.13 46.15 -93.56
N THR A 204 30.65 47.18 -92.86
CA THR A 204 30.29 48.47 -93.47
C THR A 204 31.49 49.11 -94.15
N THR A 205 32.68 49.07 -93.55
CA THR A 205 33.91 49.57 -94.16
C THR A 205 34.25 48.82 -95.45
N VAL A 206 34.13 47.49 -95.44
CA VAL A 206 34.36 46.65 -96.62
C VAL A 206 33.31 46.92 -97.70
N ILE A 207 32.03 47.07 -97.34
CA ILE A 207 30.96 47.43 -98.27
C ILE A 207 31.23 48.81 -98.90
N GLN A 208 31.64 49.80 -98.10
CA GLN A 208 32.00 51.13 -98.60
C GLN A 208 33.21 51.09 -99.54
N GLN A 209 34.23 50.30 -99.20
CA GLN A 209 35.40 50.09 -100.06
C GLN A 209 35.02 49.37 -101.36
N ALA A 210 34.17 48.34 -101.29
CA ALA A 210 33.67 47.63 -102.46
C ALA A 210 32.81 48.55 -103.34
N ALA A 211 31.96 49.39 -102.76
CA ALA A 211 31.16 50.38 -103.49
C ALA A 211 32.04 51.46 -104.13
N ALA A 212 33.09 51.92 -103.44
CA ALA A 212 34.08 52.84 -104.02
C ALA A 212 34.82 52.19 -105.20
N TYR A 213 35.25 50.93 -105.04
CA TYR A 213 35.90 50.18 -106.10
C TYR A 213 34.98 49.93 -107.30
N GLN A 214 33.70 49.60 -107.06
CA GLN A 214 32.68 49.47 -108.10
C GLN A 214 32.51 50.79 -108.87
N LYS A 215 32.47 51.92 -108.16
CA LYS A 215 32.38 53.25 -108.76
C LYS A 215 33.64 53.61 -109.56
N ASP A 216 34.81 53.21 -109.08
CA ASP A 216 36.07 53.35 -109.82
C ASP A 216 36.09 52.48 -111.10
N LEU A 217 35.52 51.26 -111.05
CA LEU A 217 35.36 50.38 -112.21
C LEU A 217 34.34 50.94 -113.22
N GLU A 218 33.22 51.49 -112.77
CA GLU A 218 32.24 52.17 -113.62
C GLU A 218 32.86 53.38 -114.31
N ALA A 219 33.65 54.18 -113.59
CA ALA A 219 34.40 55.31 -114.17
C ALA A 219 35.45 54.88 -115.22
N LEU A 220 35.98 53.67 -115.12
CA LEU A 220 36.86 53.07 -116.13
C LEU A 220 36.11 52.55 -117.36
N GLN A 221 34.87 52.06 -117.20
CA GLN A 221 34.02 51.60 -118.30
C GLN A 221 33.45 52.76 -119.13
N ASP A 222 33.17 53.91 -118.52
CA ASP A 222 32.65 55.11 -119.21
C ASP A 222 33.69 55.91 -120.03
N GLY A 223 34.92 55.38 -120.20
CA GLY A 223 35.89 55.94 -121.15
C GLY A 223 36.51 57.30 -120.77
N SER A 224 36.40 57.75 -119.52
CA SER A 224 37.00 58.99 -119.02
C SER A 224 38.21 58.72 -118.11
N CYS A 225 39.22 58.04 -118.66
CA CYS A 225 40.43 57.70 -117.91
C CYS A 225 41.49 58.82 -118.03
N LYS A 226 41.50 59.77 -117.10
CA LYS A 226 42.69 60.58 -116.80
C LYS A 226 43.49 59.89 -115.68
N VAL A 227 44.41 59.01 -116.06
CA VAL A 227 45.37 58.39 -115.14
C VAL A 227 46.29 59.47 -114.56
N GLN A 228 45.99 59.94 -113.35
CA GLN A 228 46.97 60.64 -112.51
C GLN A 228 47.77 59.61 -111.71
N LYS A 229 49.04 59.41 -112.09
CA LYS A 229 50.05 58.72 -111.28
C LYS A 229 50.12 59.38 -109.89
N ARG A 230 49.68 58.68 -108.84
CA ARG A 230 50.02 58.99 -107.45
C ARG A 230 50.60 57.76 -106.75
N GLY A 231 51.91 57.86 -106.50
CA GLY A 231 52.65 57.38 -105.33
C GLY A 231 52.23 56.09 -104.64
N ALA A 232 53.04 55.05 -104.85
CA ALA A 232 53.18 53.96 -103.91
C ALA A 232 53.62 54.48 -102.52
N PRO A 233 52.96 54.09 -101.42
CA PRO A 233 53.52 54.25 -100.09
C PRO A 233 54.44 53.06 -99.76
N ALA A 234 55.62 53.40 -99.26
CA ALA A 234 56.65 52.51 -98.80
C ALA A 234 56.15 51.55 -97.71
N ALA A 235 56.40 50.27 -97.92
CA ALA A 235 56.33 49.25 -96.88
C ALA A 235 57.36 49.56 -95.78
N GLN A 236 56.90 50.02 -94.62
CA GLN A 236 57.67 49.94 -93.38
C GLN A 236 57.26 48.69 -92.62
N SER A 237 58.01 47.63 -92.86
CA SER A 237 58.15 46.48 -91.98
C SER A 237 58.73 46.94 -90.63
N ARG A 238 57.93 46.85 -89.56
CA ARG A 238 58.45 46.84 -88.18
C ARG A 238 57.95 45.60 -87.46
N CYS A 239 58.70 44.52 -87.68
CA CYS A 239 58.75 43.37 -86.80
C CYS A 239 59.20 43.84 -85.40
N LYS A 240 58.32 43.72 -84.41
CA LYS A 240 58.68 43.80 -83.00
C LYS A 240 58.38 42.45 -82.36
N LEU A 241 59.38 41.56 -82.42
CA LEU A 241 59.58 40.52 -81.43
C LEU A 241 59.61 41.18 -80.05
N ARG A 242 58.72 40.78 -79.14
CA ARG A 242 58.90 40.99 -77.69
C ARG A 242 59.18 39.63 -77.06
N ARG A 243 60.22 39.67 -76.23
CA ARG A 243 60.80 38.58 -75.45
C ARG A 243 59.77 37.84 -74.60
N ILE A 244 59.98 36.53 -74.57
CA ILE A 244 59.66 35.62 -73.49
C ILE A 244 60.49 36.04 -72.27
N ASP A 245 59.83 36.18 -71.12
CA ASP A 245 60.30 35.78 -69.79
C ASP A 245 59.07 35.28 -69.01
#